data_AF-A0A847VHK3-F1
#
_entry.id   AF-A0A847VHK3-F1
#
_cell.length_a   1.000
_cell.length_b   1.000
_cell.length_c   1.000
_cell.angle_alpha   90.00
_cell.angle_beta   90.00
_cell.angle_gamma   90.00
#
_symmetry.space_group_name_H-M   'P 1'
#
loop_
_entity.id
_entity.type
_entity.pdbx_description
1 polymer ?
#
loop_
_entity_poly.entity_id
_entity_poly.type
_entity_poly.pdbx_seq_one_letter_code
_entity_poly.pdbx_strand_id
1 'polypeptide(L)'
;MPAVAGRGTRRRSMSEINMVPFIDVMLVLLIIFMVTAPLITTGVVDLPTVGKSTQRPAKVVEVVVGADERLRIRVDASEPVPLPLRELAARVRAEQGGNADVPVVISADRN
;
A
#
# COMPACT_ATOMS: atom_id res chain seq x y z
N MET A 1 -43.83 84.06 42.42
CA MET A 1 -42.75 83.72 41.46
C MET A 1 -42.67 82.20 41.36
N PRO A 2 -42.77 81.60 40.15
CA PRO A 2 -42.87 80.15 39.98
C PRO A 2 -41.49 79.51 39.93
N ALA A 3 -41.33 78.34 40.56
CA ALA A 3 -40.15 77.49 40.37
C ALA A 3 -40.39 76.57 39.17
N VAL A 4 -39.74 76.86 38.05
CA VAL A 4 -39.75 75.99 36.86
C VAL A 4 -38.80 74.82 37.12
N ALA A 5 -39.36 73.63 37.31
CA ALA A 5 -38.60 72.39 37.38
C ALA A 5 -38.05 72.04 35.98
N GLY A 6 -36.73 72.10 35.84
CA GLY A 6 -36.02 71.70 34.62
C GLY A 6 -36.22 70.22 34.33
N ARG A 7 -36.96 69.93 33.25
CA ARG A 7 -37.18 68.58 32.74
C ARG A 7 -35.89 68.09 32.07
N GLY A 8 -35.06 67.39 32.83
CA GLY A 8 -33.86 66.73 32.32
C GLY A 8 -34.22 65.74 31.21
N THR A 9 -33.86 66.10 29.97
CA THR A 9 -33.95 65.21 28.82
C THR A 9 -32.97 64.06 29.03
N ARG A 10 -33.50 62.86 29.25
CA ARG A 10 -32.72 61.62 29.28
C ARG A 10 -32.15 61.42 27.87
N ARG A 11 -30.91 61.87 27.67
CA ARG A 11 -30.05 61.44 26.56
C ARG A 11 -29.96 59.91 26.63
N ARG A 12 -30.72 59.22 25.77
CA ARG A 12 -30.50 57.78 25.55
C ARG A 12 -29.14 57.66 24.87
N SER A 13 -28.19 57.03 25.55
CA SER A 13 -26.94 56.59 24.92
C SER A 13 -27.30 55.56 23.86
N MET A 14 -27.25 55.95 22.58
CA MET A 14 -27.28 55.01 21.48
C MET A 14 -25.90 54.37 21.43
N SER A 15 -25.74 53.26 22.13
CA SER A 15 -24.57 52.38 22.00
C SER A 15 -24.86 51.38 20.89
N GLU A 16 -24.86 51.86 19.65
CA GLU A 16 -24.85 50.98 18.49
C GLU A 16 -23.45 50.38 18.39
N ILE A 17 -23.33 49.06 18.53
CA ILE A 17 -22.06 48.37 18.29
C ILE A 17 -21.81 48.44 16.79
N ASN A 18 -20.68 49.00 16.37
CA ASN A 18 -20.24 48.94 14.99
C ASN A 18 -19.97 47.47 14.61
N MET A 19 -20.97 46.83 14.00
CA MET A 19 -20.89 45.42 13.60
C MET A 19 -20.01 45.21 12.38
N VAL A 20 -19.89 46.21 11.49
CA VAL A 20 -19.14 46.11 10.22
C VAL A 20 -17.67 45.71 10.40
N PRO A 21 -16.88 46.35 11.28
CA PRO A 21 -15.50 45.93 11.52
C PRO A 21 -15.39 44.53 12.16
N PHE A 22 -16.39 44.15 12.96
CA PHE A 22 -16.40 42.84 13.63
C PHE A 22 -16.66 41.71 12.64
N ILE A 23 -17.56 41.94 11.69
CA ILE A 23 -17.87 41.01 10.61
C ILE A 23 -16.64 40.81 9.72
N ASP A 24 -15.91 41.89 9.38
CA ASP A 24 -14.70 41.80 8.56
C ASP A 24 -13.63 40.90 9.19
N VAL A 25 -13.33 41.10 10.49
CA VAL A 25 -12.38 40.26 11.23
C VAL A 25 -12.83 38.79 11.25
N MET A 26 -14.11 38.52 11.48
CA MET A 26 -14.65 37.16 11.48
C MET A 26 -14.56 36.50 10.10
N LEU A 27 -14.87 37.23 9.02
CA LEU A 27 -14.80 36.72 7.65
C LEU A 27 -13.35 36.42 7.22
N VAL A 28 -12.39 37.28 7.59
CA VAL A 28 -10.96 37.03 7.33
C VAL A 28 -10.49 35.72 7.96
N LEU A 29 -10.89 35.44 9.21
CA LEU A 29 -10.54 34.17 9.88
C LEU A 29 -11.14 32.95 9.16
N LEU A 30 -12.38 33.06 8.68
CA LEU A 30 -13.03 31.99 7.91
C LEU A 30 -12.32 31.73 6.57
N ILE A 31 -11.89 32.79 5.88
CA ILE A 31 -11.13 32.67 4.62
C ILE A 31 -9.79 31.97 4.87
N ILE A 32 -9.06 32.36 5.92
CA ILE A 32 -7.79 31.70 6.28
C ILE A 32 -8.02 30.21 6.50
N PHE A 33 -9.01 29.82 7.31
CA PHE A 33 -9.30 28.41 7.55
C PHE A 33 -9.69 27.66 6.26
N MET A 34 -10.54 28.24 5.42
CA MET A 34 -10.95 27.65 4.14
C MET A 34 -9.78 27.43 3.18
N VAL A 35 -8.81 28.35 3.14
CA VAL A 35 -7.65 28.28 2.25
C VAL A 35 -6.54 27.35 2.78
N THR A 36 -6.46 27.13 4.10
CA THR A 36 -5.43 26.23 4.67
C THR A 36 -5.72 24.73 4.47
N ALA A 37 -6.99 24.32 4.36
CA ALA A 37 -7.38 22.91 4.14
C ALA A 37 -6.79 22.24 2.88
N PRO A 38 -6.74 22.87 1.68
CA PRO A 38 -6.19 22.23 0.47
C PRO A 38 -4.68 21.96 0.52
N LEU A 39 -3.95 22.43 1.54
CA LEU A 39 -2.52 22.12 1.71
C LEU A 39 -2.26 20.74 2.33
N ILE A 40 -3.30 19.99 2.71
CA ILE A 40 -3.13 18.56 2.99
C ILE A 40 -2.99 17.86 1.64
N THR A 41 -1.78 17.92 1.08
CA THR A 41 -1.36 17.04 0.01
C THR A 41 -1.45 15.62 0.54
N THR A 42 -2.51 14.91 0.17
CA THR A 42 -2.50 13.45 0.21
C THR A 42 -1.31 13.04 -0.64
N GLY A 43 -0.22 12.66 0.01
CA GLY A 43 0.93 12.10 -0.67
C GLY A 43 0.37 10.97 -1.53
N VAL A 44 0.53 11.09 -2.84
CA VAL A 44 0.40 9.95 -3.74
C VAL A 44 1.38 8.93 -3.20
N VAL A 45 0.89 8.01 -2.38
CA VAL A 45 1.65 6.83 -2.00
C VAL A 45 1.68 6.05 -3.30
N ASP A 46 2.83 6.07 -3.98
CA ASP A 46 3.13 5.08 -5.00
C ASP A 46 3.01 3.73 -4.30
N LEU A 47 1.82 3.11 -4.40
CA LEU A 47 1.69 1.71 -4.09
C LEU A 47 2.53 1.02 -5.17
N PRO A 48 3.63 0.32 -4.80
CA PRO A 48 4.27 -0.55 -5.76
C PRO A 48 3.20 -1.54 -6.20
N THR A 49 2.70 -1.37 -7.43
CA THR A 49 1.96 -2.43 -8.10
C THR A 49 2.92 -3.59 -8.07
N VAL A 50 2.55 -4.65 -7.36
CA VAL A 50 3.30 -5.90 -7.31
C VAL A 50 3.69 -6.23 -8.74
N GLY A 51 4.94 -5.93 -9.06
CA GLY A 51 5.49 -6.10 -10.38
C GLY A 51 5.24 -7.55 -10.69
N LYS A 52 4.40 -7.77 -11.70
CA LYS A 52 4.23 -8.99 -12.48
C LYS A 52 4.90 -10.15 -11.77
N SER A 53 4.11 -10.97 -11.06
CA SER A 53 4.51 -12.26 -10.51
C SER A 53 5.80 -12.69 -11.19
N THR A 54 6.93 -12.58 -10.48
CA THR A 54 8.24 -13.06 -10.96
C THR A 54 7.93 -14.28 -11.78
N GLN A 55 8.16 -14.20 -13.10
CA GLN A 55 7.82 -15.29 -14.01
C GLN A 55 8.32 -16.53 -13.30
N ARG A 56 7.39 -17.41 -12.88
CA ARG A 56 7.77 -18.69 -12.30
C ARG A 56 8.85 -19.21 -13.27
N PRO A 57 10.04 -19.60 -12.78
CA PRO A 57 11.11 -20.03 -13.66
C PRO A 57 10.47 -20.93 -14.71
N ALA A 58 10.63 -20.57 -15.99
CA ALA A 58 9.86 -21.19 -17.07
C ALA A 58 10.04 -22.72 -17.11
N LYS A 59 11.09 -23.19 -16.42
CA LYS A 59 11.38 -24.58 -16.15
C LYS A 59 11.92 -24.75 -14.72
N VAL A 60 11.37 -25.66 -13.92
CA VAL A 60 11.93 -26.11 -12.62
C VAL A 60 12.02 -27.63 -12.65
N VAL A 61 13.21 -28.15 -12.32
CA VAL A 61 13.44 -29.59 -12.19
C VAL A 61 13.42 -29.95 -10.73
N GLU A 62 12.49 -30.81 -10.32
CA GLU A 62 12.39 -31.30 -8.96
C GLU A 62 12.76 -32.78 -8.88
N VAL A 63 13.63 -33.11 -7.94
CA VAL A 63 14.04 -34.47 -7.64
C VAL A 63 13.41 -34.87 -6.31
N VAL A 64 12.49 -35.82 -6.36
CA VAL A 64 11.80 -36.37 -5.19
C VAL A 64 12.49 -37.66 -4.77
N VAL A 65 13.02 -37.67 -3.55
CA VAL A 65 13.58 -38.85 -2.90
C VAL A 65 12.50 -39.47 -2.04
N GLY A 66 11.93 -40.59 -2.49
CA GLY A 66 10.91 -41.31 -1.74
C GLY A 66 11.50 -42.13 -0.59
N ALA A 67 10.70 -42.41 0.42
CA ALA A 67 11.05 -43.28 1.54
C ALA A 67 11.34 -44.74 1.11
N ASP A 68 10.96 -45.11 -0.12
CA ASP A 68 11.22 -46.40 -0.76
C ASP A 68 12.61 -46.48 -1.43
N GLU A 69 13.51 -45.53 -1.13
CA GLU A 69 14.81 -45.32 -1.79
C GLU A 69 14.71 -45.07 -3.31
N ARG A 70 13.49 -44.85 -3.82
CA ARG A 70 13.27 -44.58 -5.24
C ARG A 70 13.34 -43.08 -5.51
N LEU A 71 14.15 -42.74 -6.51
CA LEU A 71 14.26 -41.39 -7.02
C LEU A 71 13.19 -41.18 -8.08
N ARG A 72 12.47 -40.07 -7.98
CA ARG A 72 11.47 -39.65 -8.96
C ARG A 72 11.83 -38.25 -9.43
N ILE A 73 11.74 -38.00 -10.73
CA ILE A 73 11.95 -36.67 -11.30
C ILE A 73 10.60 -36.06 -11.68
N ARG A 74 10.41 -34.78 -11.37
CA ARG A 74 9.27 -33.97 -11.78
C ARG A 74 9.78 -32.74 -12.52
N VAL A 75 9.22 -32.47 -13.70
CA VAL A 75 9.55 -31.30 -14.51
C VAL A 75 8.25 -30.53 -14.74
N ASP A 76 8.23 -29.24 -14.42
CA ASP A 76 7.13 -28.31 -14.77
C ASP A 76 5.71 -28.82 -14.50
N ALA A 77 5.51 -29.34 -13.28
CA ALA A 77 4.26 -29.91 -12.80
C ALA A 77 3.78 -31.20 -13.50
N SER A 78 4.65 -31.89 -14.23
CA SER A 78 4.39 -33.24 -14.75
C SER A 78 4.37 -34.29 -13.63
N GLU A 79 3.86 -35.48 -13.94
CA GLU A 79 3.84 -36.60 -13.00
C GLU A 79 5.27 -37.07 -12.66
N PRO A 80 5.57 -37.39 -11.39
CA PRO A 80 6.89 -37.88 -11.00
C PRO A 80 7.22 -39.21 -11.67
N VAL A 81 8.25 -39.23 -12.51
CA VAL A 81 8.70 -40.45 -13.19
C VAL A 81 9.82 -41.09 -12.37
N PRO A 82 9.71 -42.38 -11.98
CA PRO A 82 10.77 -43.08 -11.29
C PRO A 82 11.99 -43.30 -12.20
N LEU A 83 13.18 -42.99 -11.70
CA LEU A 83 14.44 -43.13 -12.43
C LEU A 83 15.54 -43.70 -11.52
N PRO A 84 16.45 -44.54 -12.03
CA PRO A 84 17.62 -44.97 -11.28
C PRO A 84 18.64 -43.83 -11.12
N LEU A 85 19.40 -43.83 -10.04
CA LEU A 85 20.41 -42.80 -9.72
C LEU A 85 21.41 -42.55 -10.85
N ARG A 86 21.77 -43.61 -11.59
CA ARG A 86 22.72 -43.55 -12.71
C ARG A 86 22.21 -42.70 -13.87
N GLU A 87 20.89 -42.65 -14.06
CA GLU A 87 20.25 -41.92 -15.16
C GLU A 87 19.76 -40.53 -14.73
N LEU A 88 19.63 -40.29 -13.42
CA LEU A 88 19.17 -39.03 -12.85
C LEU A 88 20.00 -37.84 -13.33
N ALA A 89 21.33 -37.91 -13.22
CA ALA A 89 22.21 -36.81 -13.60
C ALA A 89 22.14 -36.47 -15.10
N ALA A 90 22.02 -37.50 -15.94
CA ALA A 90 21.85 -37.33 -17.38
C ALA A 90 20.51 -36.68 -17.70
N ARG A 91 19.43 -37.11 -17.02
CA ARG A 91 18.09 -36.56 -17.21
C ARG A 91 17.98 -35.12 -16.73
N VAL A 92 18.48 -34.80 -15.54
CA VAL A 92 18.49 -33.42 -15.02
C VAL A 92 19.27 -32.49 -15.96
N ARG A 93 20.43 -32.93 -16.45
CA ARG A 93 21.23 -32.13 -17.40
C ARG A 93 20.53 -31.94 -18.75
N ALA A 94 19.85 -32.97 -19.25
CA ALA A 94 19.04 -32.88 -20.46
C ALA A 94 17.87 -31.88 -20.28
N GLU A 95 17.23 -31.88 -19.11
CA GLU A 95 16.13 -30.96 -18.80
C GLU A 95 16.61 -29.52 -18.58
N GLN A 96 17.80 -29.34 -18.01
CA GLN A 96 18.44 -28.03 -17.86
C GLN A 96 18.93 -27.45 -19.19
N GLY A 97 19.17 -28.27 -20.22
CA GLY A 97 19.61 -27.80 -21.55
C GLY A 97 20.91 -27.00 -21.53
N GLY A 98 21.75 -27.17 -20.50
CA GLY A 98 22.95 -26.35 -20.28
C GLY A 98 22.69 -24.95 -19.70
N ASN A 99 21.44 -24.61 -19.39
CA ASN A 99 21.07 -23.36 -18.75
C ASN A 99 21.15 -23.48 -17.22
N ALA A 100 22.13 -22.78 -16.62
CA ALA A 100 22.34 -22.75 -15.17
C ALA A 100 21.22 -22.00 -14.41
N ASP A 101 20.39 -21.24 -15.12
CA ASP A 101 19.29 -20.47 -14.53
C ASP A 101 18.05 -21.34 -14.23
N VAL A 102 18.06 -22.63 -14.61
CA VAL A 102 16.98 -23.59 -14.28
C VAL A 102 17.23 -24.15 -12.88
N PRO A 103 16.44 -23.74 -11.85
CA PRO A 103 16.66 -24.20 -10.50
C PRO A 103 16.32 -25.70 -10.39
N VAL A 104 17.17 -26.42 -9.65
CA VAL A 104 16.97 -27.83 -9.27
C VAL A 104 16.58 -27.88 -7.81
N VAL A 105 15.38 -28.36 -7.53
CA VAL A 105 14.86 -28.51 -6.16
C VAL A 105 14.94 -29.97 -5.77
N ILE A 106 15.47 -30.28 -4.59
CA ILE A 106 15.53 -31.64 -4.07
C ILE A 106 14.57 -31.72 -2.88
N SER A 107 13.52 -32.52 -3.05
CA SER A 107 12.51 -32.78 -2.04
C SER A 107 12.72 -34.22 -1.54
N ALA A 108 12.94 -34.40 -0.24
CA ALA A 108 13.00 -35.73 0.37
C ALA A 108 11.77 -35.92 1.24
N ASP A 109 11.10 -37.06 1.09
CA ASP A 109 10.02 -37.42 2.00
C ASP A 109 10.61 -37.71 3.38
N ARG A 110 10.10 -37.02 4.40
CA ARG A 110 10.53 -37.18 5.78
C ARG A 110 9.54 -38.12 6.46
N ASN A 111 9.87 -39.39 6.51
CA ASN A 111 9.46 -40.26 7.61
C ASN A 111 10.37 -39.98 8.82
#